data_AF-A0A7K4GZK7-F1
#
_entry.id   AF-A0A7K4GZK7-F1
#
_cell.length_a   1.000
_cell.length_b   1.000
_cell.length_c   1.000
_cell.angle_alpha   90.00
_cell.angle_beta   90.00
_cell.angle_gamma   90.00
#
_symmetry.space_group_name_H-M   'P 1'
#
loop_
_entity.id
_entity.type
_entity.pdbx_description
1 polymer ?
#
loop_
_entity_poly.entity_id
_entity_poly.type
_entity_poly.pdbx_seq_one_letter_code
_entity_poly.pdbx_strand_id
1 'polypeptide(L)'
;MGMYTLVLSLLWIFVTEIMFVSDFEAYTGISYNDYLVSDPRFAELYIITKKMIGIMLCGIGLSIIIITHYGYEKGEKWAWYALLIIGGIPWLTFIVYKIIIGYIEVSMITFVLGAALYAIGIAFPAEEILGKK
;
A
#
# COMPACT_ATOMS: atom_id res chain seq x y z
N MET A 1 12.33 -0.71 5.19
CA MET A 1 11.17 -0.80 4.27
C MET A 1 10.10 -1.76 4.79
N GLY A 2 10.38 -3.05 4.95
CA GLY A 2 9.34 -4.02 5.33
C GLY A 2 8.60 -3.72 6.64
N MET A 3 9.32 -3.28 7.69
CA MET A 3 8.68 -2.91 8.97
C MET A 3 7.72 -1.74 8.85
N TYR A 4 8.06 -0.69 8.09
CA TYR A 4 7.12 0.43 7.91
C TYR A 4 5.89 -0.05 7.14
N THR A 5 6.07 -0.89 6.11
CA THR A 5 4.97 -1.44 5.30
C THR A 5 4.02 -2.26 6.17
N LEU A 6 4.57 -3.05 7.10
CA LEU A 6 3.76 -3.78 8.08
C LEU A 6 2.98 -2.87 9.01
N VAL A 7 3.61 -1.87 9.62
CA VAL A 7 2.93 -0.94 10.52
C VAL A 7 1.80 -0.22 9.78
N LEU A 8 2.06 0.25 8.56
CA LEU A 8 1.06 0.90 7.73
C LEU A 8 -0.08 -0.05 7.34
N SER A 9 0.23 -1.33 7.06
CA SER A 9 -0.78 -2.34 6.76
C SER A 9 -1.74 -2.56 7.93
N LEU A 10 -1.22 -2.62 9.16
CA LEU A 10 -2.04 -2.75 10.37
C LEU A 10 -2.91 -1.51 10.56
N LEU A 11 -2.36 -0.31 10.35
CA LEU A 11 -3.15 0.92 10.38
C LEU A 11 -4.29 0.87 9.37
N TRP A 12 -4.06 0.39 8.14
CA TRP A 12 -5.11 0.29 7.14
C TRP A 12 -6.16 -0.77 7.45
N ILE A 13 -5.84 -1.81 8.22
CA ILE A 13 -6.79 -2.84 8.68
C ILE A 13 -7.68 -2.30 9.82
N PHE A 14 -7.07 -1.62 10.79
CA PHE A 14 -7.77 -1.19 12.01
C PHE A 14 -8.44 0.18 11.86
N VAL A 15 -7.95 1.02 10.95
CA VAL A 15 -8.42 2.40 10.75
C VAL A 15 -9.04 2.56 9.34
N THR A 16 -9.56 1.47 8.76
CA THR A 16 -10.10 1.44 7.39
C THR A 16 -11.22 2.46 7.17
N GLU A 17 -12.13 2.59 8.13
CA GLU A 17 -13.28 3.48 7.99
C GLU A 17 -12.83 4.93 7.81
N ILE A 18 -11.87 5.40 8.62
CA ILE A 18 -11.35 6.76 8.49
C ILE A 18 -10.58 6.94 7.17
N MET A 19 -9.86 5.91 6.73
CA MET A 19 -8.97 5.99 5.57
C MET A 19 -9.68 5.89 4.22
N PHE A 20 -10.80 5.17 4.15
CA PHE A 20 -11.43 4.76 2.89
C PHE A 20 -12.92 5.10 2.76
N VAL A 21 -13.59 5.57 3.82
CA VAL A 21 -14.98 6.03 3.68
C VAL A 21 -15.07 7.22 2.74
N SER A 22 -14.09 8.13 2.79
CA SER A 22 -14.08 9.30 1.92
C SER A 22 -13.92 8.96 0.43
N ASP A 23 -13.27 7.83 0.10
CA ASP A 23 -13.25 7.29 -1.28
C ASP A 23 -14.66 6.92 -1.78
N PHE A 24 -15.54 6.45 -0.89
CA PHE A 24 -16.89 6.02 -1.26
C PHE A 24 -17.71 7.23 -1.69
N GLU A 25 -17.71 8.27 -0.87
CA GLU A 25 -18.43 9.51 -1.14
C GLU A 25 -17.89 10.20 -2.40
N ALA A 26 -16.57 10.23 -2.58
CA ALA A 26 -15.99 10.81 -3.79
C ALA A 26 -16.34 10.08 -5.08
N TYR A 27 -16.44 8.75 -5.04
CA TYR A 27 -16.78 7.96 -6.23
C TYR A 27 -18.29 7.95 -6.51
N THR A 28 -19.13 7.92 -5.46
CA THR A 28 -20.59 7.74 -5.60
C THR A 28 -21.39 9.04 -5.51
N GLY A 29 -20.82 10.08 -4.90
CA GLY A 29 -21.51 11.31 -4.51
C GLY A 29 -22.45 11.16 -3.31
N ILE A 30 -22.44 10.01 -2.63
CA ILE A 30 -23.33 9.68 -1.51
C ILE A 30 -22.52 9.48 -0.24
N SER A 31 -22.96 10.09 0.87
CA SER A 31 -22.38 9.85 2.19
C SER A 31 -22.49 8.37 2.58
N TYR A 32 -21.37 7.79 3.02
CA TYR A 32 -21.34 6.40 3.47
C TYR A 32 -22.30 6.13 4.64
N ASN A 33 -22.46 7.08 5.57
CA ASN A 33 -23.36 6.91 6.72
C ASN A 33 -24.84 6.89 6.28
N ASP A 34 -25.20 7.71 5.29
CA ASP A 34 -26.56 7.71 4.74
C ASP A 34 -26.81 6.41 3.98
N TYR A 35 -25.80 5.93 3.24
CA TYR A 35 -25.87 4.66 2.52
C TYR A 35 -25.94 3.45 3.46
N LEU A 36 -25.22 3.47 4.58
CA LEU A 36 -25.24 2.42 5.62
C LEU A 36 -26.65 2.19 6.17
N VAL A 37 -27.46 3.25 6.30
CA VAL A 37 -28.85 3.15 6.73
C VAL A 37 -29.75 2.55 5.64
N SER A 38 -29.46 2.84 4.37
CA SER A 38 -30.24 2.35 3.22
C SER A 38 -29.97 0.88 2.89
N ASP A 39 -28.70 0.47 2.82
CA ASP A 39 -28.28 -0.91 2.57
C ASP A 39 -27.04 -1.28 3.39
N PRO A 40 -27.24 -1.76 4.63
CA PRO A 40 -26.14 -2.11 5.52
C PRO A 40 -25.20 -3.18 4.96
N ARG A 41 -25.73 -4.14 4.18
CA ARG A 41 -24.95 -5.28 3.68
C ARG A 41 -23.92 -4.85 2.65
N PHE A 42 -24.31 -3.94 1.76
CA PHE A 42 -23.38 -3.43 0.75
C PHE A 42 -22.35 -2.47 1.37
N ALA A 43 -22.75 -1.65 2.33
CA ALA A 43 -21.84 -0.79 3.09
C ALA A 43 -20.77 -1.61 3.84
N GLU A 44 -21.17 -2.68 4.53
CA GLU A 44 -20.24 -3.60 5.19
C GLU A 44 -19.29 -4.29 4.19
N LEU A 45 -19.81 -4.74 3.05
CA LEU A 45 -18.99 -5.35 1.99
C LEU A 45 -17.92 -4.39 1.47
N TYR A 46 -18.24 -3.11 1.34
CA TYR A 46 -17.28 -2.08 0.97
C TYR A 46 -16.12 -1.99 1.97
N ILE A 47 -16.42 -1.88 3.27
CA ILE A 47 -15.38 -1.82 4.32
C ILE A 47 -14.55 -3.09 4.37
N ILE A 48 -15.17 -4.27 4.24
CA ILE A 48 -14.46 -5.56 4.20
C ILE A 48 -13.48 -5.58 3.01
N THR A 49 -13.92 -5.14 1.84
CA THR A 49 -13.07 -5.08 0.64
C THR A 49 -11.87 -4.15 0.84
N LYS A 50 -12.05 -3.03 1.56
CA LYS A 50 -10.95 -2.12 1.88
C LYS A 50 -10.00 -2.70 2.93
N LYS A 51 -10.50 -3.44 3.93
CA LYS A 51 -9.65 -4.19 4.88
C LYS A 51 -8.75 -5.21 4.18
N MET A 52 -9.24 -5.84 3.10
CA MET A 52 -8.42 -6.78 2.32
C MET A 52 -7.18 -6.13 1.72
N ILE A 53 -7.22 -4.84 1.35
CA ILE A 53 -6.04 -4.10 0.87
C ILE A 53 -4.97 -4.06 1.96
N GLY A 54 -5.36 -3.76 3.20
CA GLY A 54 -4.45 -3.79 4.35
C GLY A 54 -3.87 -5.19 4.61
N ILE A 55 -4.68 -6.24 4.50
CA ILE A 55 -4.22 -7.63 4.65
C ILE A 55 -3.21 -8.01 3.56
N MET A 56 -3.48 -7.65 2.30
CA MET A 56 -2.52 -7.86 1.19
C MET A 56 -1.21 -7.12 1.44
N LEU A 57 -1.29 -5.87 1.94
CA LEU A 57 -0.11 -5.07 2.28
C LEU A 57 0.69 -5.68 3.43
N CYS A 58 0.04 -6.37 4.36
CA CYS A 58 0.72 -7.12 5.43
C CYS A 58 1.57 -8.26 4.84
N GLY A 59 1.01 -9.04 3.91
CA GLY A 59 1.75 -10.08 3.18
C GLY A 59 2.94 -9.54 2.38
N ILE A 60 2.76 -8.38 1.74
CA ILE A 60 3.83 -7.65 1.05
C ILE A 60 4.91 -7.22 2.06
N GLY A 61 4.53 -6.65 3.20
CA GLY A 61 5.44 -6.22 4.26
C GLY A 61 6.30 -7.37 4.80
N LEU A 62 5.69 -8.53 5.08
CA LEU A 62 6.41 -9.75 5.48
C LEU A 62 7.39 -10.21 4.40
N SER A 63 6.94 -10.24 3.14
CA SER A 63 7.78 -10.64 2.00
C SER A 63 9.00 -9.72 1.85
N ILE A 64 8.81 -8.41 2.00
CA ILE A 64 9.89 -7.43 1.98
C ILE A 64 10.90 -7.70 3.09
N ILE A 65 10.45 -8.00 4.32
CA ILE A 65 11.37 -8.33 5.44
C ILE A 65 12.21 -9.56 5.11
N ILE A 66 11.58 -10.62 4.63
CA ILE A 66 12.27 -11.88 4.29
C ILE A 66 13.31 -11.61 3.19
N ILE A 67 12.93 -10.96 2.09
CA ILE A 67 13.85 -10.65 0.99
C ILE A 67 14.99 -9.73 1.46
N THR A 68 14.67 -8.78 2.34
CA THR A 68 15.67 -7.87 2.89
C THR A 68 16.76 -8.64 3.62
N HIS A 69 16.35 -9.53 4.54
CA HIS A 69 17.26 -10.29 5.39
C HIS A 69 18.06 -11.35 4.60
N TYR A 70 17.42 -12.06 3.67
CA TYR A 70 18.05 -13.20 3.02
C TYR A 70 18.93 -12.85 1.84
N GLY A 71 18.64 -11.76 1.10
CA GLY A 71 19.40 -11.40 -0.11
C GLY A 71 19.77 -9.93 -0.21
N TYR A 72 18.91 -9.00 0.20
CA TYR A 72 19.15 -7.56 -0.02
C TYR A 72 20.33 -7.04 0.81
N GLU A 73 20.39 -7.37 2.11
CA GLU A 73 21.50 -6.98 2.99
C GLU A 73 22.84 -7.60 2.58
N LYS A 74 22.81 -8.71 1.84
CA LYS A 74 24.00 -9.36 1.25
C LYS A 74 24.41 -8.75 -0.09
N GLY A 75 23.60 -7.83 -0.61
CA GLY A 75 23.77 -7.20 -1.91
C GLY A 75 23.62 -8.16 -3.08
N GLU A 76 22.68 -9.11 -2.97
CA GLU A 76 22.33 -10.00 -4.07
C GLU A 76 21.38 -9.31 -5.06
N LYS A 77 21.75 -9.32 -6.36
CA LYS A 77 20.99 -8.60 -7.40
C LYS A 77 19.53 -9.05 -7.52
N TRP A 78 19.26 -10.36 -7.35
CA TRP A 78 17.89 -10.88 -7.44
C TRP A 78 16.98 -10.27 -6.37
N ALA A 79 17.51 -9.97 -5.19
CA ALA A 79 16.74 -9.42 -4.07
C ALA A 79 16.31 -7.97 -4.37
N TRP A 80 17.17 -7.19 -5.03
CA TRP A 80 16.81 -5.85 -5.49
C TRP A 80 15.64 -5.89 -6.47
N TYR A 81 15.69 -6.76 -7.49
CA TYR A 81 14.58 -6.93 -8.43
C TYR A 81 13.31 -7.50 -7.77
N ALA A 82 13.45 -8.43 -6.84
CA ALA A 82 12.34 -8.98 -6.09
C ALA A 82 11.62 -7.90 -5.26
N LEU A 83 12.37 -7.01 -4.60
CA LEU A 83 11.80 -5.85 -3.92
C LEU A 83 11.11 -4.89 -4.89
N LEU A 84 11.72 -4.58 -6.04
CA LEU A 84 11.10 -3.73 -7.05
C LEU A 84 9.71 -4.27 -7.48
N ILE A 85 9.60 -5.58 -7.66
CA ILE A 85 8.34 -6.23 -8.04
C ILE A 85 7.36 -6.28 -6.86
N ILE A 86 7.80 -6.76 -5.70
CA ILE A 86 6.92 -7.07 -4.56
C ILE A 86 6.44 -5.83 -3.82
N GLY A 87 7.26 -4.78 -3.73
CA GLY A 87 6.86 -3.52 -3.11
C GLY A 87 6.61 -2.40 -4.11
N GLY A 88 7.45 -2.28 -5.15
CA GLY A 88 7.36 -1.17 -6.10
C GLY A 88 6.08 -1.19 -6.94
N ILE A 89 5.73 -2.35 -7.53
CA ILE A 89 4.52 -2.47 -8.35
C ILE A 89 3.25 -2.23 -7.53
N PRO A 90 3.06 -2.80 -6.33
CA PRO A 90 1.88 -2.49 -5.51
C PRO A 90 1.75 -1.01 -5.15
N TRP A 91 2.84 -0.34 -4.77
CA TRP A 91 2.82 1.09 -4.49
C TRP A 91 2.33 1.91 -5.68
N LEU A 92 2.87 1.62 -6.86
CA LEU A 92 2.46 2.29 -8.09
C LEU A 92 0.98 2.01 -8.41
N THR A 93 0.55 0.75 -8.24
CA THR A 93 -0.83 0.33 -8.49
C THR A 93 -1.82 1.09 -7.61
N PHE A 94 -1.53 1.28 -6.33
CA PHE A 94 -2.42 2.02 -5.43
C PHE A 94 -2.54 3.49 -5.80
N ILE A 95 -1.45 4.13 -6.21
CA ILE A 95 -1.45 5.53 -6.67
C ILE A 95 -2.25 5.67 -7.96
N VAL A 96 -2.00 4.80 -8.94
CA VAL A 96 -2.70 4.81 -10.23
C VAL A 96 -4.20 4.56 -10.04
N TYR A 97 -4.59 3.63 -9.18
CA TYR A 97 -5.99 3.39 -8.82
C TYR A 97 -6.69 4.68 -8.35
N LYS A 98 -6.08 5.44 -7.44
CA LYS A 98 -6.62 6.70 -6.91
C LYS A 98 -6.78 7.77 -7.99
N ILE A 99 -5.81 7.86 -8.90
CA ILE A 99 -5.87 8.78 -10.04
C ILE A 99 -7.02 8.41 -10.98
N ILE A 100 -7.21 7.13 -11.27
CA ILE A 100 -8.27 6.64 -12.17
C ILE A 100 -9.67 6.96 -11.61
N ILE A 101 -9.88 6.81 -10.30
CA ILE A 101 -11.16 7.14 -9.67
C ILE A 101 -11.38 8.66 -9.50
N GLY A 102 -10.42 9.50 -9.93
CA GLY A 102 -10.51 10.97 -9.84
C GLY A 102 -10.39 11.52 -8.42
N TYR A 103 -9.87 10.72 -7.49
CA TYR A 103 -9.87 11.05 -6.06
C TYR A 103 -8.46 11.35 -5.54
N ILE A 104 -8.15 12.64 -5.43
CA ILE A 104 -6.87 13.17 -4.92
C ILE A 104 -7.13 13.89 -3.60
N GLU A 105 -7.36 13.11 -2.55
CA GLU A 105 -7.58 13.63 -1.19
C GLU A 105 -6.45 13.28 -0.23
N VAL A 106 -6.58 13.72 1.02
CA VAL A 106 -5.62 13.50 2.11
C VAL A 106 -5.21 12.02 2.24
N SER A 107 -6.11 11.06 1.96
CA SER A 107 -5.74 9.63 2.01
C SER A 107 -4.61 9.29 1.03
N MET A 108 -4.54 9.97 -0.13
CA MET A 108 -3.47 9.84 -1.14
C MET A 108 -2.08 10.16 -0.56
N ILE A 109 -1.99 11.05 0.43
CA ILE A 109 -0.73 11.42 1.08
C ILE A 109 -0.05 10.18 1.67
N THR A 110 -0.80 9.29 2.31
CA THR A 110 -0.22 8.07 2.89
C THR A 110 0.34 7.13 1.83
N PHE A 111 -0.28 7.09 0.64
CA PHE A 111 0.21 6.29 -0.49
C PHE A 111 1.47 6.88 -1.11
N VAL A 112 1.47 8.19 -1.34
CA VAL A 112 2.62 8.91 -1.93
C VAL A 112 3.82 8.87 -0.99
N LEU A 113 3.62 9.13 0.31
CA LEU A 113 4.68 9.05 1.31
C LEU A 113 5.20 7.61 1.44
N GLY A 114 4.30 6.62 1.48
CA GLY A 114 4.68 5.20 1.52
C GLY A 114 5.53 4.79 0.31
N ALA A 115 5.10 5.17 -0.89
CA ALA A 115 5.82 4.91 -2.13
C ALA A 115 7.17 5.65 -2.17
N ALA A 116 7.24 6.90 -1.73
CA ALA A 116 8.48 7.67 -1.66
C ALA A 116 9.49 7.05 -0.68
N LEU A 117 9.05 6.70 0.53
CA LEU A 117 9.89 6.01 1.52
C LEU A 117 10.36 4.65 1.01
N TYR A 118 9.52 3.93 0.26
CA TYR A 118 9.92 2.69 -0.41
C TYR A 118 11.00 2.94 -1.47
N ALA A 119 10.75 3.91 -2.37
CA ALA A 119 11.64 4.27 -3.46
C ALA A 119 13.02 4.69 -2.94
N ILE A 120 13.08 5.48 -1.86
CA ILE A 120 14.33 5.85 -1.21
C ILE A 120 15.05 4.62 -0.69
N GLY A 121 14.34 3.71 0.00
CA GLY A 121 14.96 2.51 0.55
C GLY A 121 15.52 1.53 -0.49
N ILE A 122 14.92 1.48 -1.69
CA ILE A 122 15.42 0.65 -2.80
C ILE A 122 16.52 1.34 -3.63
N ALA A 123 16.44 2.67 -3.76
CA ALA A 123 17.39 3.45 -4.55
C ALA A 123 18.73 3.65 -3.85
N PHE A 124 18.74 3.81 -2.52
CA PHE A 124 19.95 4.19 -1.79
C PHE A 124 21.12 3.20 -1.97
N PRO A 125 20.93 1.86 -1.86
CA PRO A 125 22.01 0.90 -2.09
C PRO A 125 22.03 0.37 -3.54
N ALA A 126 21.26 0.96 -4.47
CA ALA A 126 21.12 0.41 -5.82
C ALA A 126 22.45 0.32 -6.58
N GLU A 127 23.29 1.36 -6.50
CA GLU A 127 24.61 1.37 -7.14
C GLU A 127 25.53 0.28 -6.56
N GLU A 128 25.52 0.10 -5.25
CA GLU A 128 26.34 -0.90 -4.56
C GLU A 128 25.91 -2.34 -4.87
N ILE A 129 24.61 -2.59 -5.02
CA ILE A 129 24.07 -3.93 -5.29
C ILE A 129 24.15 -4.27 -6.78
N LEU A 130 23.74 -3.34 -7.65
CA LEU A 130 23.65 -3.58 -9.09
C LEU A 130 25.00 -3.40 -9.80
N GLY A 131 25.89 -2.56 -9.26
CA GLY A 131 27.22 -2.29 -9.81
C GLY A 131 28.27 -3.37 -9.55
N LYS A 132 28.00 -4.34 -8.66
CA LYS A 132 28.88 -5.50 -8.45
C LYS A 132 28.99 -6.30 -9.76
N LYS A 133 30.19 -6.45 -10.30
CA LYS A 133 30.45 -7.29 -11.49
C LYS A 133 30.28 -8.77 -11.17
#